data_AF-A0A956HPW6-F1
#
_entry.id   AF-A0A956HPW6-F1
#
_cell.length_a   1.000
_cell.length_b   1.000
_cell.length_c   1.000
_cell.angle_alpha   90.00
_cell.angle_beta   90.00
_cell.angle_gamma   90.00
#
_symmetry.space_group_name_H-M   'P 1'
#
loop_
_entity.id
_entity.type
_entity.pdbx_description
1 polymer ?
#
loop_
_entity_poly.entity_id
_entity_poly.type
_entity_poly.pdbx_seq_one_letter_code
_entity_poly.pdbx_strand_id
1 'polypeptide(L)'
;MTDPRTSAITAALASMGADVVIRAGDENLIRSRQPGDPGERPFVVIVEGLANLLHEFVHILLAGRLADDHGVDYQRIPFQLAYDQDRRLLWEELACCQLSCAHLPGDEADRDAWFLEQIGIQGVFFGVAGVADFIELVDGARARWPGALEQEIARGAAALETALVAHGMTPEAARPTSAVPFAVRWQHAKNVRNLSG
;
A
#
# COMPACT_ATOMS: atom_id res chain seq x y z
N MET A 1 -10.32 13.72 -18.43
CA MET A 1 -9.58 14.50 -17.42
C MET A 1 -8.92 13.50 -16.49
N THR A 2 -7.62 13.62 -16.26
CA THR A 2 -6.91 12.77 -15.30
C THR A 2 -7.44 13.08 -13.89
N ASP A 3 -7.68 12.05 -13.08
CA ASP A 3 -8.15 12.20 -11.71
C ASP A 3 -7.19 13.14 -10.92
N PRO A 4 -7.69 14.14 -10.16
CA PRO A 4 -6.84 15.09 -9.43
C PRO A 4 -5.88 14.43 -8.45
N ARG A 5 -6.26 13.31 -7.85
CA ARG A 5 -5.41 12.55 -6.93
C ARG A 5 -4.29 11.86 -7.69
N THR A 6 -4.58 11.25 -8.84
CA THR A 6 -3.54 10.71 -9.73
C THR A 6 -2.51 11.80 -10.07
N SER A 7 -2.97 12.99 -10.47
CA SER A 7 -2.07 14.11 -10.78
C SER A 7 -1.22 14.55 -9.59
N ALA A 8 -1.80 14.66 -8.40
CA ALA A 8 -1.08 15.05 -7.19
C ALA A 8 -0.04 14.00 -6.78
N ILE A 9 -0.37 12.71 -6.83
CA ILE A 9 0.56 11.61 -6.51
C ILE A 9 1.72 11.60 -7.52
N THR A 10 1.42 11.68 -8.82
CA THR A 10 2.47 11.73 -9.85
C THR A 10 3.39 12.95 -9.66
N ALA A 11 2.84 14.12 -9.31
CA ALA A 11 3.65 15.30 -9.02
C ALA A 11 4.52 15.13 -7.76
N ALA A 12 3.98 14.51 -6.71
CA ALA A 12 4.71 14.21 -5.49
C ALA A 12 5.88 13.26 -5.76
N LEU A 13 5.61 12.17 -6.46
CA LEU A 13 6.62 11.20 -6.90
C LEU A 13 7.68 11.87 -7.79
N ALA A 14 7.28 12.69 -8.76
CA ALA A 14 8.20 13.45 -9.59
C ALA A 14 9.11 14.38 -8.77
N SER A 15 8.60 15.02 -7.72
CA SER A 15 9.39 15.88 -6.83
C SER A 15 10.44 15.12 -6.00
N MET A 16 10.16 13.83 -5.72
CA MET A 16 11.12 12.90 -5.10
C MET A 16 12.17 12.40 -6.10
N GLY A 17 12.03 12.82 -7.35
CA GLY A 17 12.69 12.22 -8.50
C GLY A 17 12.10 10.85 -8.75
N ALA A 18 10.91 10.76 -9.32
CA ALA A 18 10.43 9.49 -9.86
C ALA A 18 9.73 9.73 -11.19
N ASP A 19 9.90 8.81 -12.13
CA ASP A 19 9.05 8.76 -13.31
C ASP A 19 7.91 7.77 -13.08
N VAL A 20 6.67 8.24 -13.19
CA VAL A 20 5.48 7.42 -12.97
C VAL A 20 4.91 6.98 -14.32
N VAL A 21 4.77 5.67 -14.49
CA VAL A 21 4.19 5.04 -15.67
C VAL A 21 2.94 4.27 -15.24
N ILE A 22 1.77 4.72 -15.69
CA ILE A 22 0.49 4.05 -15.41
C ILE A 22 0.07 3.32 -16.67
N ARG A 23 0.06 1.99 -16.65
CA ARG A 23 -0.29 1.13 -17.80
C ARG A 23 -1.13 -0.05 -17.34
N ALA A 24 -2.09 -0.45 -18.17
CA ALA A 24 -2.89 -1.65 -17.94
C ALA A 24 -2.13 -2.90 -18.38
N GLY A 25 -2.18 -3.97 -17.59
CA GLY A 25 -1.57 -5.27 -17.90
C GLY A 25 -0.04 -5.39 -17.68
N ASP A 26 0.60 -4.43 -17.02
CA ASP A 26 1.99 -4.53 -16.55
C ASP A 26 2.03 -4.90 -15.05
N GLU A 27 3.09 -5.55 -14.59
CA GLU A 27 3.32 -5.79 -13.15
C GLU A 27 3.60 -4.46 -12.41
N ASN A 28 3.13 -4.33 -11.17
CA ASN A 28 3.49 -3.19 -10.33
C ASN A 28 4.97 -3.30 -9.94
N LEU A 29 5.72 -2.23 -10.14
CA LEU A 29 7.16 -2.22 -9.94
C LEU A 29 7.63 -0.83 -9.53
N ILE A 30 8.38 -0.76 -8.43
CA ILE A 30 9.21 0.40 -8.11
C ILE A 30 10.67 -0.02 -8.21
N ARG A 31 11.48 0.67 -9.01
CA ARG A 31 12.91 0.31 -9.13
C ARG A 31 13.80 1.48 -9.48
N SER A 32 15.06 1.40 -9.05
CA SER A 32 16.09 2.26 -9.60
C SER A 32 16.22 2.06 -11.12
N ARG A 33 16.51 3.15 -11.86
CA ARG A 33 16.89 3.07 -13.27
C ARG A 33 18.27 2.41 -13.39
N GLN A 34 18.38 1.45 -14.31
CA GLN A 34 19.62 0.77 -14.65
C GLN A 34 20.32 1.47 -15.82
N PRO A 35 21.64 1.30 -16.01
CA PRO A 35 22.34 1.81 -17.19
C PRO A 35 21.67 1.33 -18.49
N GLY A 36 21.15 2.25 -19.29
CA GLY A 36 20.38 1.96 -20.52
C GLY A 36 18.91 2.35 -20.45
N ASP A 37 18.37 2.61 -19.26
CA ASP A 37 17.07 3.28 -19.11
C ASP A 37 17.19 4.76 -19.53
N PRO A 38 16.20 5.34 -20.26
CA PRO A 38 16.28 6.73 -20.72
C PRO A 38 16.15 7.74 -19.57
N GLY A 39 17.14 8.63 -19.38
CA GLY A 39 17.18 9.70 -18.37
C GLY A 39 18.27 9.50 -17.31
N GLU A 40 19.01 10.56 -16.94
CA GLU A 40 19.81 10.54 -15.70
C GLU A 40 18.86 10.62 -14.50
N ARG A 41 19.20 9.90 -13.40
CA ARG A 41 18.38 9.69 -12.19
C ARG A 41 17.07 10.47 -12.18
N PRO A 42 15.92 9.76 -12.12
CA PRO A 42 15.71 8.92 -10.94
C PRO A 42 14.78 7.69 -11.14
N PHE A 43 14.40 6.99 -10.04
CA PHE A 43 13.71 5.69 -10.05
C PHE A 43 12.33 5.72 -10.76
N VAL A 44 11.82 4.56 -11.18
CA VAL A 44 10.56 4.44 -11.92
C VAL A 44 9.50 3.77 -11.05
N VAL A 45 8.27 4.27 -11.10
CA VAL A 45 7.07 3.65 -10.52
C VAL A 45 6.15 3.22 -11.68
N ILE A 46 6.07 1.92 -11.95
CA ILE A 46 5.12 1.32 -12.90
C ILE A 46 3.98 0.72 -12.09
N VAL A 47 2.74 1.09 -12.39
CA VAL A 47 1.57 0.59 -11.67
C VAL A 47 0.36 0.43 -12.57
N GLU A 48 -0.47 -0.57 -12.26
CA GLU A 48 -1.75 -0.77 -12.91
C GLU A 48 -2.85 0.06 -12.22
N GLY A 49 -3.05 1.28 -12.71
CA GLY A 49 -4.13 2.15 -12.25
C GLY A 49 -3.91 2.81 -10.88
N LEU A 50 -4.95 3.49 -10.40
CA LEU A 50 -4.87 4.37 -9.21
C LEU A 50 -4.75 3.59 -7.89
N ALA A 51 -5.38 2.42 -7.78
CA ALA A 51 -5.36 1.63 -6.54
C ALA A 51 -3.93 1.20 -6.19
N ASN A 52 -3.23 0.63 -7.18
CA ASN A 52 -1.81 0.29 -7.07
C ASN A 52 -0.95 1.54 -6.86
N LEU A 53 -1.17 2.62 -7.63
CA LEU A 53 -0.44 3.88 -7.44
C LEU A 53 -0.53 4.41 -6.00
N LEU A 54 -1.71 4.32 -5.38
CA LEU A 54 -1.91 4.73 -3.99
C LEU A 54 -1.17 3.82 -3.01
N HIS A 55 -1.24 2.50 -3.21
CA HIS A 55 -0.54 1.52 -2.37
C HIS A 55 0.96 1.79 -2.36
N GLU A 56 1.55 1.88 -3.55
CA GLU A 56 2.97 2.15 -3.76
C GLU A 56 3.40 3.52 -3.23
N PHE A 57 2.56 4.53 -3.39
CA PHE A 57 2.88 5.86 -2.88
C PHE A 57 2.90 5.90 -1.36
N VAL A 58 2.00 5.18 -0.68
CA VAL A 58 2.03 5.08 0.78
C VAL A 58 3.30 4.36 1.25
N HIS A 59 3.73 3.30 0.57
CA HIS A 59 5.02 2.64 0.85
C HIS A 59 6.19 3.63 0.79
N ILE A 60 6.27 4.41 -0.28
CA ILE A 60 7.33 5.42 -0.46
C ILE A 60 7.31 6.46 0.67
N LEU A 61 6.11 6.91 1.08
CA LEU A 61 5.95 7.89 2.15
C LEU A 61 6.35 7.33 3.52
N LEU A 62 6.05 6.05 3.80
CA LEU A 62 6.39 5.39 5.05
C LEU A 62 7.89 5.06 5.16
N ALA A 63 8.52 4.70 4.03
CA ALA A 63 9.94 4.37 3.93
C ALA A 63 10.88 5.60 3.87
N GLY A 64 10.39 6.77 3.42
CA GLY A 64 11.14 8.04 3.43
C GLY A 64 12.22 8.21 2.35
N ARG A 65 12.57 7.15 1.62
CA ARG A 65 13.20 7.10 0.27
C ARG A 65 13.52 5.64 -0.06
N LEU A 66 13.14 5.16 -1.24
CA LEU A 66 13.48 3.81 -1.68
C LEU A 66 14.89 3.79 -2.28
N ALA A 67 15.79 2.99 -1.71
CA ALA A 67 17.14 2.76 -2.25
C ALA A 67 17.12 1.83 -3.47
N ASP A 68 16.21 0.85 -3.46
CA ASP A 68 15.75 0.01 -4.58
C ASP A 68 14.43 -0.64 -4.13
N ASP A 69 13.66 -1.24 -5.04
CA ASP A 69 12.40 -1.99 -4.82
C ASP A 69 11.94 -2.19 -3.36
N HIS A 70 10.95 -1.40 -2.93
CA HIS A 70 10.39 -1.33 -1.56
C HIS A 70 11.40 -1.16 -0.39
N GLY A 71 12.71 -1.12 -0.65
CA GLY A 71 13.76 -1.28 0.36
C GLY A 71 13.80 -2.69 0.96
N VAL A 72 13.13 -3.67 0.34
CA VAL A 72 12.89 -5.01 0.90
C VAL A 72 13.84 -6.02 0.28
N ASP A 73 14.57 -6.74 1.15
CA ASP A 73 15.35 -7.91 0.73
C ASP A 73 14.44 -9.14 0.62
N TYR A 74 13.90 -9.37 -0.58
CA TYR A 74 13.03 -10.50 -0.89
C TYR A 74 13.68 -11.88 -0.66
N GLN A 75 15.01 -11.97 -0.53
CA GLN A 75 15.69 -13.24 -0.17
C GLN A 75 15.38 -13.67 1.27
N ARG A 76 14.80 -12.77 2.08
CA ARG A 76 14.42 -13.03 3.47
C ARG A 76 13.02 -13.63 3.61
N ILE A 77 12.29 -13.81 2.51
CA ILE A 77 10.99 -14.50 2.54
C ILE A 77 11.21 -15.98 2.91
N PRO A 78 10.46 -16.53 3.88
CA PRO A 78 9.37 -15.89 4.61
C PRO A 78 9.83 -14.95 5.73
N PHE A 79 9.24 -13.76 5.78
CA PHE A 79 9.47 -12.79 6.84
C PHE A 79 9.01 -13.33 8.20
N GLN A 80 9.79 -13.06 9.25
CA GLN A 80 9.55 -13.61 10.57
C GLN A 80 9.16 -12.52 11.55
N LEU A 81 7.93 -12.55 12.06
CA LEU A 81 7.42 -11.55 13.01
C LEU A 81 8.19 -11.50 14.36
N ALA A 82 9.10 -12.44 14.61
CA ALA A 82 10.04 -12.32 15.73
C ALA A 82 10.98 -11.10 15.55
N TYR A 83 11.29 -10.71 14.32
CA TYR A 83 12.15 -9.57 14.03
C TYR A 83 11.35 -8.28 13.85
N ASP A 84 11.85 -7.20 14.45
CA ASP A 84 11.18 -5.90 14.45
C ASP A 84 10.96 -5.36 13.03
N GLN A 85 11.95 -5.50 12.15
CA GLN A 85 11.86 -5.06 10.76
C GLN A 85 10.77 -5.78 9.97
N ASP A 86 10.60 -7.08 10.18
CA ASP A 86 9.61 -7.90 9.47
C ASP A 86 8.19 -7.64 9.96
N ARG A 87 8.04 -7.35 11.26
CA ARG A 87 6.75 -6.86 11.77
C ARG A 87 6.39 -5.49 11.22
N ARG A 88 7.37 -4.58 11.12
CA ARG A 88 7.12 -3.25 10.55
C ARG A 88 6.65 -3.37 9.11
N LEU A 89 7.28 -4.24 8.33
CA LEU A 89 6.83 -4.53 6.96
C LEU A 89 5.38 -5.04 6.92
N LEU A 90 4.99 -5.97 7.80
CA LEU A 90 3.58 -6.40 7.90
C LEU A 90 2.62 -5.23 8.15
N TRP A 91 2.98 -4.33 9.06
CA TRP A 91 2.15 -3.17 9.39
C TRP A 91 2.10 -2.15 8.26
N GLU A 92 3.22 -1.91 7.59
CA GLU A 92 3.31 -1.03 6.42
C GLU A 92 2.44 -1.58 5.29
N GLU A 93 2.55 -2.87 4.94
CA GLU A 93 1.70 -3.50 3.92
C GLU A 93 0.20 -3.37 4.24
N LEU A 94 -0.22 -3.68 5.46
CA LEU A 94 -1.63 -3.57 5.87
C LEU A 94 -2.10 -2.11 5.89
N ALA A 95 -1.23 -1.16 6.24
CA ALA A 95 -1.53 0.26 6.17
C ALA A 95 -1.69 0.72 4.71
N CYS A 96 -0.82 0.28 3.80
CA CYS A 96 -0.92 0.55 2.36
C CYS A 96 -2.22 -0.02 1.78
N CYS A 97 -2.60 -1.25 2.15
CA CYS A 97 -3.87 -1.85 1.76
C CYS A 97 -5.06 -0.98 2.21
N GLN A 98 -5.08 -0.60 3.50
CA GLN A 98 -6.17 0.21 4.05
C GLN A 98 -6.25 1.61 3.41
N LEU A 99 -5.11 2.29 3.28
CA LEU A 99 -5.07 3.67 2.82
C LEU A 99 -5.34 3.78 1.33
N SER A 100 -4.90 2.81 0.52
CA SER A 100 -5.26 2.75 -0.90
C SER A 100 -6.77 2.55 -1.08
N CYS A 101 -7.39 1.63 -0.33
CA CYS A 101 -8.85 1.47 -0.31
C CYS A 101 -9.57 2.77 0.10
N ALA A 102 -9.09 3.41 1.17
CA ALA A 102 -9.75 4.55 1.76
C ALA A 102 -9.72 5.81 0.88
N HIS A 103 -8.79 5.89 -0.09
CA HIS A 103 -8.65 7.01 -1.02
C HIS A 103 -9.10 6.70 -2.45
N LEU A 104 -9.47 5.45 -2.73
CA LEU A 104 -9.97 5.06 -4.04
C LEU A 104 -11.34 5.72 -4.32
N PRO A 105 -11.55 6.37 -5.47
CA PRO A 105 -12.88 6.78 -5.90
C PRO A 105 -13.75 5.55 -6.16
N GLY A 106 -15.07 5.72 -6.12
CA GLY A 106 -16.02 4.61 -6.32
C GLY A 106 -16.82 4.26 -5.06
N ASP A 107 -17.52 3.15 -5.11
CA ASP A 107 -18.34 2.65 -4.01
C ASP A 107 -17.54 1.75 -3.06
N GLU A 108 -18.19 1.30 -1.98
CA GLU A 108 -17.53 0.43 -1.00
C GLU A 108 -17.30 -0.99 -1.50
N ALA A 109 -18.05 -1.46 -2.51
CA ALA A 109 -17.86 -2.79 -3.07
C ALA A 109 -16.55 -2.88 -3.87
N ASP A 110 -16.23 -1.86 -4.68
CA ASP A 110 -14.96 -1.76 -5.39
C ASP A 110 -13.76 -1.68 -4.42
N ARG A 111 -13.91 -0.90 -3.35
CA ARG A 111 -12.88 -0.78 -2.29
C ARG A 111 -12.66 -2.08 -1.53
N ASP A 112 -13.74 -2.80 -1.21
CA ASP A 112 -13.65 -4.09 -0.54
C ASP A 112 -13.08 -5.17 -1.46
N ALA A 113 -13.40 -5.16 -2.75
CA ALA A 113 -12.79 -6.06 -3.73
C ALA A 113 -11.28 -5.83 -3.82
N TRP A 114 -10.85 -4.56 -3.90
CA TRP A 114 -9.43 -4.20 -3.86
C TRP A 114 -8.75 -4.64 -2.56
N PHE A 115 -9.38 -4.40 -1.40
CA PHE A 115 -8.85 -4.87 -0.12
C PHE A 115 -8.68 -6.39 -0.09
N LEU A 116 -9.69 -7.14 -0.55
CA LEU A 116 -9.67 -8.61 -0.60
C LEU A 116 -8.62 -9.17 -1.55
N GLU A 117 -8.37 -8.49 -2.66
CA GLU A 117 -7.30 -8.82 -3.61
C GLU A 117 -5.94 -8.67 -2.94
N GLN A 118 -5.70 -7.53 -2.29
CA GLN A 118 -4.45 -7.27 -1.57
C GLN A 118 -4.22 -8.27 -0.43
N ILE A 119 -5.20 -8.52 0.43
CA ILE A 119 -5.09 -9.56 1.47
C ILE A 119 -4.87 -10.95 0.85
N GLY A 120 -5.36 -11.18 -0.37
CA GLY A 120 -5.20 -12.40 -1.14
C GLY A 120 -3.76 -12.75 -1.49
N ILE A 121 -2.89 -11.76 -1.69
CA ILE A 121 -1.52 -11.95 -2.17
C ILE A 121 -0.47 -11.92 -1.06
N GLN A 122 -0.75 -11.27 0.07
CA GLN A 122 0.24 -10.95 1.10
C GLN A 122 0.78 -12.18 1.85
N GLY A 123 0.00 -13.27 1.94
CA GLY A 123 0.38 -14.47 2.67
C GLY A 123 1.72 -15.10 2.24
N VAL A 124 2.05 -15.02 0.94
CA VAL A 124 3.28 -15.60 0.39
C VAL A 124 4.55 -14.99 1.02
N PHE A 125 4.51 -13.70 1.36
CA PHE A 125 5.65 -12.99 1.97
C PHE A 125 5.95 -13.46 3.39
N PHE A 126 4.95 -14.01 4.08
CA PHE A 126 5.04 -14.51 5.45
C PHE A 126 5.04 -16.04 5.54
N GLY A 127 5.20 -16.72 4.39
CA GLY A 127 5.33 -18.17 4.32
C GLY A 127 4.05 -18.94 4.63
N VAL A 128 2.89 -18.31 4.46
CA VAL A 128 1.58 -18.94 4.65
C VAL A 128 0.88 -19.16 3.31
N ALA A 129 0.25 -20.31 3.14
CA ALA A 129 -0.21 -20.78 1.83
C ALA A 129 -1.57 -20.20 1.43
N GLY A 130 -2.43 -19.91 2.41
CA GLY A 130 -3.79 -19.44 2.18
C GLY A 130 -4.11 -18.11 2.86
N VAL A 131 -5.17 -17.47 2.36
CA VAL A 131 -5.73 -16.25 2.96
C VAL A 131 -6.21 -16.50 4.39
N ALA A 132 -6.74 -17.69 4.69
CA ALA A 132 -7.14 -18.05 6.05
C ALA A 132 -5.94 -18.07 7.01
N ASP A 133 -4.85 -18.71 6.62
CA ASP A 133 -3.60 -18.74 7.40
C ASP A 133 -3.03 -17.33 7.60
N PHE A 134 -3.10 -16.48 6.56
CA PHE A 134 -2.67 -15.09 6.67
C PHE A 134 -3.57 -14.27 7.62
N ILE A 135 -4.87 -14.50 7.58
CA ILE A 135 -5.82 -13.90 8.53
C ILE A 135 -5.47 -14.29 9.97
N GLU A 136 -5.22 -15.57 10.23
CA GLU A 136 -4.83 -16.06 11.55
C GLU A 136 -3.50 -15.45 12.02
N LEU A 137 -2.51 -15.35 11.12
CA LEU A 137 -1.24 -14.71 11.37
C LEU A 137 -1.42 -13.24 11.78
N VAL A 138 -2.26 -12.49 11.04
CA VAL A 138 -2.54 -11.07 11.32
C VAL A 138 -3.33 -10.91 12.62
N ASP A 139 -4.36 -11.72 12.87
CA ASP A 139 -5.13 -11.67 14.13
C ASP A 139 -4.22 -11.98 15.34
N GLY A 140 -3.35 -12.99 15.23
CA GLY A 140 -2.35 -13.30 16.24
C GLY A 140 -1.35 -12.18 16.47
N ALA A 141 -0.87 -11.54 15.39
CA ALA A 141 0.04 -10.41 15.47
C ALA A 141 -0.61 -9.19 16.12
N ARG A 142 -1.87 -8.85 15.77
CA ARG A 142 -2.60 -7.73 16.37
C ARG A 142 -2.90 -7.96 17.85
N ALA A 143 -3.18 -9.20 18.26
CA ALA A 143 -3.34 -9.54 19.67
C ALA A 143 -2.02 -9.40 20.46
N ARG A 144 -0.89 -9.75 19.84
CA ARG A 144 0.44 -9.70 20.46
C ARG A 144 1.02 -8.28 20.53
N TRP A 145 0.74 -7.44 19.54
CA TRP A 145 1.20 -6.05 19.46
C TRP A 145 0.02 -5.10 19.25
N PRO A 146 -0.82 -4.89 20.29
CA PRO A 146 -2.04 -4.10 20.18
C PRO A 146 -1.72 -2.64 19.81
N GLY A 147 -2.47 -2.11 18.85
CA GLY A 147 -2.36 -0.71 18.43
C GLY A 147 -1.23 -0.41 17.44
N ALA A 148 -0.34 -1.37 17.15
CA ALA A 148 0.79 -1.15 16.24
C ALA A 148 0.32 -0.83 14.81
N LEU A 149 -0.65 -1.60 14.30
CA LEU A 149 -1.23 -1.37 12.98
C LEU A 149 -1.98 -0.04 12.91
N GLU A 150 -2.76 0.29 13.94
CA GLU A 150 -3.52 1.55 13.97
C GLU A 150 -2.60 2.78 14.00
N GLN A 151 -1.46 2.69 14.69
CA GLN A 151 -0.40 3.71 14.65
C GLN A 151 0.22 3.85 13.26
N GLU A 152 0.46 2.72 12.59
CA GLU A 152 1.02 2.69 11.24
C GLU A 152 0.07 3.31 10.20
N ILE A 153 -1.22 2.95 10.27
CA ILE A 153 -2.28 3.58 9.45
C ILE A 153 -2.34 5.08 9.70
N ALA A 154 -2.28 5.53 10.96
CA ALA A 154 -2.30 6.95 11.29
C ALA A 154 -1.07 7.70 10.76
N ARG A 155 0.13 7.08 10.85
CA ARG A 155 1.37 7.62 10.28
C ARG A 155 1.25 7.78 8.77
N GLY A 156 0.79 6.74 8.07
CA GLY A 156 0.60 6.75 6.62
C GLY A 156 -0.46 7.76 6.18
N ALA A 157 -1.59 7.86 6.90
CA ALA A 157 -2.64 8.83 6.60
C ALA A 157 -2.13 10.26 6.68
N ALA A 158 -1.42 10.61 7.75
CA ALA A 158 -0.86 11.95 7.95
C ALA A 158 0.18 12.30 6.88
N ALA A 159 1.05 11.34 6.53
CA ALA A 159 2.06 11.52 5.47
C ALA A 159 1.39 11.72 4.09
N LEU A 160 0.38 10.90 3.78
CA LEU A 160 -0.37 10.99 2.53
C LEU A 160 -1.12 12.31 2.41
N GLU A 161 -1.86 12.73 3.44
CA GLU A 161 -2.57 14.01 3.45
C GLU A 161 -1.59 15.18 3.24
N THR A 162 -0.47 15.19 3.98
CA THR A 162 0.57 16.21 3.86
C THR A 162 1.12 16.28 2.44
N ALA A 163 1.45 15.13 1.84
CA ALA A 163 2.00 15.08 0.49
C ALA A 163 0.98 15.55 -0.55
N LEU A 164 -0.27 15.08 -0.49
CA LEU A 164 -1.30 15.47 -1.44
C LEU A 164 -1.62 16.97 -1.40
N VAL A 165 -1.67 17.55 -0.20
CA VAL A 165 -1.88 19.01 -0.04
C VAL A 165 -0.69 19.80 -0.58
N ALA A 166 0.54 19.37 -0.28
CA ALA A 166 1.75 20.00 -0.81
C ALA A 166 1.81 19.99 -2.35
N HIS A 167 1.13 19.03 -2.99
CA HIS A 167 1.08 18.86 -4.43
C HIS A 167 -0.27 19.26 -5.06
N GLY A 168 -0.99 20.19 -4.42
CA GLY A 168 -2.07 20.96 -5.06
C GLY A 168 -3.49 20.50 -4.76
N MET A 169 -3.69 19.49 -3.91
CA MET A 169 -5.03 19.15 -3.41
C MET A 169 -5.44 20.10 -2.28
N THR A 170 -6.74 20.36 -2.14
CA THR A 170 -7.25 21.01 -0.91
C THR A 170 -7.22 20.00 0.25
N PRO A 171 -7.18 20.46 1.51
CA PRO A 171 -7.27 19.57 2.67
C PRO A 171 -8.50 18.65 2.62
N GLU A 172 -9.63 19.14 2.15
CA GLU A 172 -10.87 18.35 2.04
C GLU A 172 -10.74 17.25 0.98
N ALA A 173 -10.11 17.55 -0.15
CA ALA A 173 -9.91 16.58 -1.22
C ALA A 173 -8.80 15.57 -0.90
N ALA A 174 -7.80 15.96 -0.10
CA ALA A 174 -6.71 15.08 0.30
C ALA A 174 -7.16 13.94 1.23
N ARG A 175 -8.20 14.18 2.04
CA ARG A 175 -8.79 13.21 2.97
C ARG A 175 -9.27 11.92 2.30
N PRO A 176 -9.44 10.83 3.09
CA PRO A 176 -10.08 9.61 2.63
C PRO A 176 -11.46 9.85 2.03
N THR A 177 -11.75 9.19 0.92
CA THR A 177 -13.08 9.11 0.31
C THR A 177 -14.00 8.10 1.02
N SER A 178 -13.40 7.20 1.82
CA SER A 178 -14.10 6.27 2.71
C SER A 178 -13.62 6.43 4.15
N ALA A 179 -14.57 6.44 5.08
CA ALA A 179 -14.29 6.44 6.53
C ALA A 179 -14.35 5.03 7.16
N VAL A 180 -14.46 3.96 6.36
CA VAL A 180 -14.56 2.59 6.88
C VAL A 180 -13.25 2.21 7.58
N PRO A 181 -13.28 1.92 8.90
CA PRO A 181 -12.08 1.55 9.64
C PRO A 181 -11.52 0.20 9.19
N PHE A 182 -10.20 0.01 9.34
CA PHE A 182 -9.54 -1.27 9.06
C PHE A 182 -10.23 -2.45 9.75
N ALA A 183 -10.60 -2.31 11.02
CA ALA A 183 -11.26 -3.39 11.76
C ALA A 183 -12.56 -3.86 11.10
N VAL A 184 -13.31 -2.95 10.44
CA VAL A 184 -14.55 -3.29 9.74
C VAL A 184 -14.24 -4.00 8.42
N ARG A 185 -13.33 -3.47 7.60
CA ARG A 185 -12.89 -4.15 6.34
C ARG A 185 -12.26 -5.51 6.62
N TRP A 186 -11.46 -5.59 7.68
CA TRP A 186 -10.85 -6.83 8.13
C TRP A 186 -11.90 -7.87 8.54
N GLN A 187 -12.92 -7.47 9.31
CA GLN A 187 -14.02 -8.38 9.64
C GLN A 187 -14.81 -8.82 8.41
N HIS A 188 -15.01 -7.94 7.44
CA HIS A 188 -15.63 -8.29 6.16
C HIS A 188 -14.78 -9.31 5.40
N ALA A 189 -13.46 -9.11 5.32
CA ALA A 189 -12.54 -10.04 4.67
C ALA A 189 -12.60 -11.45 5.28
N LYS A 190 -12.68 -11.54 6.61
CA LYS A 190 -12.89 -12.81 7.32
C LYS A 190 -14.20 -13.48 6.94
N ASN A 191 -15.30 -12.71 6.88
CA ASN A 191 -16.62 -13.26 6.59
C ASN A 191 -16.74 -13.78 5.15
N VAL A 192 -16.21 -13.05 4.16
CA VAL A 192 -16.25 -13.47 2.75
C VAL A 192 -15.49 -14.78 2.53
N ARG A 193 -14.39 -14.99 3.24
CA ARG A 193 -13.55 -16.18 3.06
C ARG A 193 -14.04 -17.40 3.83
N ASN A 194 -14.68 -17.21 4.99
CA ASN A 194 -15.43 -18.28 5.67
C ASN A 194 -16.59 -18.82 4.83
N LEU A 195 -17.04 -18.10 3.80
CA LEU A 195 -18.07 -18.53 2.85
C LEU A 195 -17.52 -19.14 1.56
N SER A 196 -16.19 -19.11 1.36
CA SER A 196 -15.53 -19.56 0.12
C SER A 196 -14.67 -20.83 0.30
N GLY A 197 -14.57 -21.36 1.53
CA GLY A 197 -13.92 -22.63 1.86
C GLY A 197 -14.95 -23.67 2.28
#